data_AF-A0A496UKS0-F1
#
_entry.id   AF-A0A496UKS0-F1
#
_cell.length_a   1.000
_cell.length_b   1.000
_cell.length_c   1.000
_cell.angle_alpha   90.00
_cell.angle_beta   90.00
_cell.angle_gamma   90.00
#
_symmetry.space_group_name_H-M   'P 1'
#
loop_
_entity.id
_entity.type
_entity.pdbx_description
1 polymer ?
#
loop_
_entity_poly.entity_id
_entity_poly.type
_entity_poly.pdbx_seq_one_letter_code
_entity_poly.pdbx_strand_id
1 'polypeptide(L)'
;MKQILAIAILSSLVLLGGCGDQLPTDLPDVIGYQGFIQLGWDSYSAGNFEIALDYFHDAIDIDPAMPEGYMGAGWSSLYLPDYWRIADDYFFMAIQNETGYYPLGGYAESQVQDTMWTNFECLHPDLPAAVLDLILAETADSGLVWVGEQIEGIVGSVDMPFRFQPLKSGVLAMFVAANSYTTANCYVDSIAGGWVYLTVPMVTMDVGEEDYYTWISVDEQINYEYRVFNQTGAADGQVFWDALAGCCMLQDIRGENGDPLLGCVSAWVLDEQVSPYIFGYGEIYEGHEVVSNLQLKGTAASLAFANQYFKFAWFICTSEGLALDLVPGDPDFVTGLMSVIEFMLNN
;
A
#
# COMPACT_ATOMS: atom_id res chain seq x y z
N MET A 1 -30.67 35.90 -67.90
CA MET A 1 -29.73 35.51 -66.83
C MET A 1 -30.37 34.55 -65.81
N LYS A 2 -31.09 33.49 -66.24
CA LYS A 2 -31.68 32.45 -65.37
C LYS A 2 -31.77 31.04 -66.00
N GLN A 3 -31.10 30.78 -67.12
CA GLN A 3 -31.18 29.47 -67.82
C GLN A 3 -29.82 28.79 -68.08
N ILE A 4 -28.70 29.40 -67.67
CA ILE A 4 -27.36 28.83 -67.88
C ILE A 4 -26.78 28.16 -66.61
N LEU A 5 -27.41 28.36 -65.44
CA LEU A 5 -26.92 27.81 -64.16
C LEU A 5 -27.39 26.37 -63.87
N ALA A 6 -28.37 25.84 -64.61
CA ALA A 6 -28.98 24.53 -64.31
C ALA A 6 -28.22 23.32 -64.91
N ILE A 7 -27.30 23.54 -65.85
CA ILE A 7 -26.61 22.45 -66.55
C ILE A 7 -25.27 22.06 -65.87
N ALA A 8 -24.70 22.95 -65.05
CA ALA A 8 -23.46 22.67 -64.32
C ALA A 8 -23.66 21.85 -63.03
N ILE A 9 -24.88 21.83 -62.48
CA ILE A 9 -25.20 21.09 -61.24
C ILE A 9 -25.67 19.65 -61.54
N LEU A 10 -26.24 19.40 -62.72
CA LEU A 10 -26.63 18.04 -63.13
C LEU A 10 -25.47 17.20 -63.69
N SER A 11 -24.38 17.83 -64.14
CA SER A 11 -23.19 17.15 -64.66
C SER A 11 -22.18 16.75 -63.57
N SER A 12 -22.28 17.34 -62.37
CA SER A 12 -21.48 16.97 -61.20
C SER A 12 -22.12 15.87 -60.34
N LEU A 13 -23.39 15.53 -60.58
CA LEU A 13 -24.11 14.48 -59.83
C LEU A 13 -24.11 13.09 -60.50
N VAL A 14 -23.45 12.93 -61.65
CA VAL A 14 -23.43 11.67 -62.43
C VAL A 14 -22.10 10.89 -62.29
N LEU A 15 -21.18 11.36 -61.44
CA LEU A 15 -19.92 10.65 -61.15
C LEU A 15 -19.96 9.73 -59.91
N LEU A 16 -21.13 9.50 -59.31
CA LEU A 16 -21.31 8.57 -58.18
C LEU A 16 -21.97 7.23 -58.58
N GLY A 17 -21.99 6.90 -59.86
CA GLY A 17 -22.68 5.73 -60.41
C GLY A 17 -21.76 4.66 -61.03
N GLY A 18 -20.52 4.50 -60.56
CA GLY A 18 -19.60 3.55 -61.19
C GLY A 18 -18.37 3.22 -60.36
N CYS A 19 -18.53 2.25 -59.44
CA CYS A 19 -17.55 1.26 -58.97
C CYS A 19 -18.21 0.49 -57.81
N GLY A 20 -19.31 -0.20 -58.11
CA GLY A 20 -20.05 -1.06 -57.18
C GLY A 20 -19.73 -2.53 -57.41
N ASP A 21 -18.47 -2.88 -57.64
CA ASP A 21 -18.04 -4.27 -57.78
C ASP A 21 -17.11 -4.62 -56.61
N GLN A 22 -17.68 -5.44 -55.71
CA GLN A 22 -17.03 -6.20 -54.64
C GLN A 22 -16.34 -5.39 -53.54
N LEU A 23 -17.15 -4.85 -52.61
CA LEU A 23 -16.69 -4.79 -51.22
C LEU A 23 -16.34 -6.23 -50.79
N PRO A 24 -15.16 -6.48 -50.20
CA PRO A 24 -14.84 -7.80 -49.65
C PRO A 24 -15.98 -8.24 -48.72
N THR A 25 -16.63 -9.34 -49.05
CA THR A 25 -17.70 -9.92 -48.20
C THR A 25 -17.14 -10.54 -46.92
N ASP A 26 -15.82 -10.64 -46.83
CA ASP A 26 -15.06 -11.05 -45.66
C ASP A 26 -14.24 -9.85 -45.18
N LEU A 27 -14.91 -8.82 -44.66
CA LEU A 27 -14.25 -7.93 -43.72
C LEU A 27 -13.93 -8.80 -42.49
N PRO A 28 -12.67 -8.81 -41.99
CA PRO A 28 -12.37 -9.54 -40.77
C PRO A 28 -13.30 -9.07 -39.66
N ASP A 29 -13.75 -10.00 -38.81
CA ASP A 29 -14.56 -9.64 -37.65
C ASP A 29 -13.82 -8.54 -36.87
N VAL A 30 -14.49 -7.41 -36.64
CA VAL A 30 -13.94 -6.31 -35.85
C VAL A 30 -13.80 -6.84 -34.43
N ILE A 31 -12.55 -6.99 -33.98
CA ILE A 31 -12.24 -7.35 -32.60
C ILE A 31 -12.69 -6.19 -31.73
N GLY A 32 -13.72 -6.42 -30.91
CA GLY A 32 -14.20 -5.45 -29.93
C GLY A 32 -13.38 -5.51 -28.64
N TYR A 33 -13.67 -4.62 -27.69
CA TYR A 33 -13.01 -4.54 -26.37
C TYR A 33 -12.77 -5.92 -25.74
N GLN A 34 -13.84 -6.71 -25.55
CA GLN A 34 -13.73 -8.02 -24.91
C GLN A 34 -12.85 -9.01 -25.69
N GLY A 35 -12.82 -8.89 -27.02
CA GLY A 35 -11.95 -9.70 -27.85
C GLY A 35 -10.48 -9.37 -27.62
N PHE A 36 -10.15 -8.08 -27.50
CA PHE A 36 -8.80 -7.65 -27.15
C PHE A 36 -8.41 -8.02 -25.72
N ILE A 37 -9.33 -7.90 -24.75
CA ILE A 37 -9.08 -8.38 -23.37
C ILE A 37 -8.75 -9.87 -23.36
N GLN A 38 -9.54 -10.71 -24.07
CA GLN A 38 -9.26 -12.14 -24.14
C GLN A 38 -7.89 -12.42 -24.78
N LEU A 39 -7.57 -11.79 -25.90
CA LEU A 39 -6.27 -11.96 -26.57
C LEU A 39 -5.10 -11.49 -25.70
N GLY A 40 -5.29 -10.41 -24.93
CA GLY A 40 -4.33 -9.92 -23.96
C GLY A 40 -4.02 -10.96 -22.89
N TRP A 41 -5.05 -11.49 -22.23
CA TRP A 41 -4.89 -12.52 -21.21
C TRP A 41 -4.37 -13.86 -21.75
N ASP A 42 -4.79 -14.27 -22.95
CA ASP A 42 -4.23 -15.45 -23.63
C ASP A 42 -2.74 -15.28 -23.90
N SER A 43 -2.32 -14.09 -24.35
CA SER A 43 -0.91 -13.76 -24.60
C SER A 43 -0.11 -13.67 -23.30
N TYR A 44 -0.72 -13.13 -22.25
CA TYR A 44 -0.15 -13.05 -20.90
C TYR A 44 0.16 -14.45 -20.36
N SER A 45 -0.81 -15.36 -20.40
CA SER A 45 -0.63 -16.76 -19.98
C SER A 45 0.38 -17.53 -20.82
N ALA A 46 0.59 -17.11 -22.07
CA ALA A 46 1.65 -17.65 -22.92
C ALA A 46 3.04 -17.07 -22.60
N GLY A 47 3.15 -16.12 -21.66
CA GLY A 47 4.39 -15.42 -21.31
C GLY A 47 4.82 -14.37 -22.33
N ASN A 48 3.94 -13.99 -23.27
CA ASN A 48 4.21 -12.99 -24.30
C ASN A 48 3.75 -11.61 -23.82
N PHE A 49 4.40 -11.08 -22.79
CA PHE A 49 3.93 -9.87 -22.08
C PHE A 49 3.93 -8.61 -22.95
N GLU A 50 4.85 -8.48 -23.92
CA GLU A 50 4.82 -7.36 -24.86
C GLU A 50 3.56 -7.41 -25.74
N ILE A 51 3.21 -8.60 -26.24
CA ILE A 51 2.02 -8.80 -27.08
C ILE A 51 0.75 -8.62 -26.24
N ALA A 52 0.75 -9.10 -25.00
CA ALA A 52 -0.35 -8.91 -24.07
C ALA A 52 -0.60 -7.40 -23.83
N LEU A 53 0.48 -6.65 -23.57
CA LEU A 53 0.40 -5.20 -23.37
C LEU A 53 -0.18 -4.48 -24.61
N ASP A 54 0.27 -4.84 -25.82
CA ASP A 54 -0.27 -4.28 -27.06
C ASP A 54 -1.79 -4.53 -27.18
N TYR A 55 -2.26 -5.75 -26.89
CA TYR A 55 -3.70 -6.05 -26.91
C TYR A 55 -4.48 -5.31 -25.82
N PHE A 56 -3.90 -5.12 -24.64
CA PHE A 56 -4.54 -4.32 -23.60
C PHE A 56 -4.60 -2.83 -23.98
N HIS A 57 -3.60 -2.29 -24.70
CA HIS A 57 -3.67 -0.94 -25.25
C HIS A 57 -4.74 -0.82 -26.34
N ASP A 58 -4.85 -1.80 -27.24
CA ASP A 58 -5.93 -1.83 -28.22
C ASP A 58 -7.30 -1.85 -27.52
N ALA A 59 -7.46 -2.58 -26.42
CA ALA A 59 -8.69 -2.56 -25.61
C ALA A 59 -8.96 -1.16 -25.01
N ILE A 60 -7.94 -0.54 -24.40
CA ILE A 60 -8.04 0.83 -23.83
C ILE A 60 -8.43 1.85 -24.91
N ASP A 61 -7.89 1.74 -26.12
CA ASP A 61 -8.21 2.63 -27.24
C ASP A 61 -9.67 2.49 -27.72
N ILE A 62 -10.25 1.30 -27.61
CA ILE A 62 -11.68 1.06 -27.91
C ILE A 62 -12.59 1.67 -26.85
N ASP A 63 -12.29 1.45 -25.57
CA ASP A 63 -13.06 2.03 -24.46
C ASP A 63 -12.17 2.42 -23.26
N PRO A 64 -11.74 3.70 -23.19
CA PRO A 64 -10.86 4.17 -22.12
C PRO A 64 -11.49 4.21 -20.73
N ALA A 65 -12.82 4.00 -20.62
CA ALA A 65 -13.52 4.01 -19.34
C ALA A 65 -13.57 2.63 -18.67
N MET A 66 -13.25 1.56 -19.40
CA MET A 66 -13.28 0.21 -18.86
C MET A 66 -11.97 -0.12 -18.11
N PRO A 67 -12.03 -0.67 -16.89
CA PRO A 67 -10.85 -0.81 -16.03
C PRO A 67 -9.97 -2.03 -16.37
N GLU A 68 -10.51 -3.10 -16.97
CA GLU A 68 -9.80 -4.37 -17.17
C GLU A 68 -8.59 -4.22 -18.10
N GLY A 69 -8.70 -3.40 -19.14
CA GLY A 69 -7.58 -3.13 -20.06
C GLY A 69 -6.40 -2.49 -19.34
N TYR A 70 -6.64 -1.53 -18.44
CA TYR A 70 -5.59 -0.93 -17.62
C TYR A 70 -5.00 -1.96 -16.65
N MET A 71 -5.83 -2.76 -15.99
CA MET A 71 -5.33 -3.78 -15.05
C MET A 71 -4.45 -4.81 -15.76
N GLY A 72 -4.86 -5.33 -16.92
CA GLY A 72 -4.06 -6.24 -17.72
C GLY A 72 -2.75 -5.63 -18.22
N ALA A 73 -2.77 -4.35 -18.63
CA ALA A 73 -1.56 -3.61 -19.00
C ALA A 73 -0.60 -3.44 -17.81
N GLY A 74 -1.13 -3.17 -16.61
CA GLY A 74 -0.37 -3.08 -15.36
C GLY A 74 0.35 -4.39 -15.04
N TRP A 75 -0.39 -5.50 -15.05
CA TRP A 75 0.18 -6.84 -14.83
C TRP A 75 1.22 -7.23 -15.87
N SER A 76 0.94 -7.01 -17.16
CA SER A 76 1.90 -7.27 -18.23
C SER A 76 3.20 -6.46 -18.04
N SER A 77 3.06 -5.21 -17.60
CA SER A 77 4.19 -4.31 -17.36
C SER A 77 5.10 -4.75 -16.20
N LEU A 78 4.61 -5.54 -15.24
CA LEU A 78 5.43 -6.08 -14.14
C LEU A 78 6.52 -7.02 -14.64
N TYR A 79 6.25 -7.75 -15.72
CA TYR A 79 7.15 -8.76 -16.28
C TYR A 79 8.03 -8.22 -17.42
N LEU A 80 7.84 -6.94 -17.80
CA LEU A 80 8.59 -6.29 -18.85
C LEU A 80 9.73 -5.43 -18.28
N PRO A 81 10.98 -5.60 -18.76
CA PRO A 81 12.09 -4.74 -18.38
C PRO A 81 11.77 -3.27 -18.67
N ASP A 82 12.06 -2.37 -17.72
CA ASP A 82 11.87 -0.91 -17.81
C ASP A 82 10.41 -0.41 -17.86
N TYR A 83 9.42 -1.28 -18.08
CA TYR A 83 7.99 -0.92 -18.15
C TYR A 83 7.29 -0.94 -16.78
N TRP A 84 7.88 -1.55 -15.76
CA TRP A 84 7.38 -1.48 -14.38
C TRP A 84 7.19 -0.02 -13.89
N ARG A 85 7.91 0.95 -14.48
CA ARG A 85 7.77 2.37 -14.14
C ARG A 85 6.37 2.93 -14.43
N ILE A 86 5.70 2.41 -15.46
CA ILE A 86 4.36 2.86 -15.87
C ILE A 86 3.23 1.96 -15.33
N ALA A 87 3.56 0.81 -14.74
CA ALA A 87 2.58 -0.11 -14.16
C ALA A 87 1.70 0.56 -13.09
N ASP A 88 2.26 1.50 -12.33
CA ASP A 88 1.57 2.27 -11.30
C ASP A 88 0.45 3.14 -11.88
N ASP A 89 0.71 3.79 -13.03
CA ASP A 89 -0.29 4.59 -13.73
C ASP A 89 -1.43 3.68 -14.23
N TYR A 90 -1.11 2.48 -14.72
CA TYR A 90 -2.10 1.50 -15.13
C TYR A 90 -2.97 1.02 -13.96
N PHE A 91 -2.37 0.62 -12.84
CA PHE A 91 -3.15 0.20 -11.66
C PHE A 91 -3.97 1.35 -11.08
N PHE A 92 -3.41 2.56 -11.02
CA PHE A 92 -4.15 3.75 -10.61
C PHE A 92 -5.38 3.97 -11.50
N MET A 93 -5.22 3.90 -12.83
CA MET A 93 -6.33 4.07 -13.77
C MET A 93 -7.37 2.95 -13.66
N ALA A 94 -6.95 1.70 -13.48
CA ALA A 94 -7.86 0.57 -13.27
C ALA A 94 -8.75 0.79 -12.04
N ILE A 95 -8.13 1.12 -10.90
CA ILE A 95 -8.82 1.39 -9.63
C ILE A 95 -9.77 2.59 -9.77
N GLN A 96 -9.29 3.67 -10.39
CA GLN A 96 -10.05 4.91 -10.56
C GLN A 96 -11.25 4.73 -11.49
N ASN A 97 -11.12 3.91 -12.55
CA ASN A 97 -12.21 3.64 -13.50
C ASN A 97 -13.26 2.69 -12.92
N GLU A 98 -12.87 1.69 -12.11
CA GLU A 98 -13.83 0.76 -11.52
C GLU A 98 -14.58 1.39 -10.33
N THR A 99 -13.86 2.08 -9.45
CA THR A 99 -14.43 2.54 -8.16
C THR A 99 -14.77 4.03 -8.15
N GLY A 100 -14.26 4.80 -9.11
CA GLY A 100 -14.46 6.25 -9.19
C GLY A 100 -13.56 7.09 -8.27
N TYR A 101 -12.67 6.47 -7.49
CA TYR A 101 -11.69 7.16 -6.64
C TYR A 101 -10.47 6.25 -6.34
N TYR A 102 -9.39 6.81 -5.80
CA TYR A 102 -8.26 6.02 -5.30
C TYR A 102 -8.36 5.86 -3.76
N PRO A 103 -8.48 4.64 -3.21
CA PRO A 103 -8.86 4.44 -1.80
C PRO A 103 -7.68 4.41 -0.81
N LEU A 104 -6.44 4.36 -1.30
CA LEU A 104 -5.26 4.35 -0.45
C LEU A 104 -4.77 5.78 -0.20
N GLY A 105 -4.87 6.23 1.06
CA GLY A 105 -4.40 7.54 1.48
C GLY A 105 -3.00 7.45 2.07
N GLY A 106 -2.10 8.35 1.66
CA GLY A 106 -0.82 8.57 2.34
C GLY A 106 -0.83 9.86 3.13
N TYR A 107 -0.36 9.79 4.37
CA TYR A 107 -0.27 10.96 5.24
C TYR A 107 1.09 11.02 5.91
N ALA A 108 1.62 12.24 5.99
CA ALA A 108 2.73 12.60 6.87
C ALA A 108 2.16 13.58 7.90
N GLU A 109 2.20 13.19 9.17
CA GLU A 109 1.57 13.93 10.25
C GLU A 109 2.51 14.10 11.44
N SER A 110 2.06 14.91 12.39
CA SER A 110 2.78 15.16 13.61
C SER A 110 1.82 15.39 14.78
N GLN A 111 2.15 14.82 15.94
CA GLN A 111 1.43 15.02 17.19
C GLN A 111 2.41 15.40 18.30
N VAL A 112 2.01 16.34 19.15
CA VAL A 112 2.80 16.77 20.31
C VAL A 112 2.27 16.05 21.53
N GLN A 113 3.15 15.50 22.35
CA GLN A 113 2.74 14.85 23.59
C GLN A 113 2.23 15.88 24.60
N ASP A 114 1.02 15.66 25.12
CA ASP A 114 0.45 16.46 26.21
C ASP A 114 1.01 16.07 27.58
N THR A 115 0.74 16.91 28.59
CA THR A 115 1.26 16.76 29.96
C THR A 115 0.86 15.46 30.65
N MET A 116 -0.27 14.88 30.25
CA MET A 116 -0.84 13.69 30.86
C MET A 116 -0.58 12.40 30.07
N TRP A 117 0.29 12.45 29.05
CA TRP A 117 0.63 11.29 28.24
C TRP A 117 -0.60 10.60 27.60
N THR A 118 -1.57 11.41 27.15
CA THR A 118 -2.81 10.92 26.53
C THR A 118 -2.73 10.81 25.01
N ASN A 119 -1.87 11.61 24.37
CA ASN A 119 -1.64 11.49 22.92
C ASN A 119 -0.86 10.22 22.55
N PHE A 120 0.24 9.93 23.27
CA PHE A 120 0.91 8.64 23.22
C PHE A 120 0.82 7.97 24.60
N GLU A 121 -0.01 6.94 24.69
CA GLU A 121 -0.30 6.25 25.95
C GLU A 121 0.80 5.23 26.26
N CYS A 122 1.49 5.39 27.40
CA CYS A 122 2.44 4.40 27.88
C CYS A 122 1.71 3.13 28.36
N LEU A 123 2.22 1.97 27.96
CA LEU A 123 1.66 0.66 28.27
C LEU A 123 2.55 -0.17 29.20
N HIS A 124 3.60 0.42 29.77
CA HIS A 124 4.54 -0.31 30.60
C HIS A 124 3.84 -0.85 31.86
N PRO A 125 3.94 -2.15 32.17
CA PRO A 125 3.17 -2.78 33.27
C PRO A 125 3.52 -2.21 34.64
N ASP A 126 4.75 -1.72 34.84
CA ASP A 126 5.20 -1.10 36.08
C ASP A 126 4.84 0.40 36.18
N LEU A 127 4.24 0.98 35.13
CA LEU A 127 3.72 2.35 35.09
C LEU A 127 2.21 2.36 34.82
N PRO A 128 1.38 1.69 35.65
CA PRO A 128 -0.06 1.81 35.51
C PRO A 128 -0.49 3.26 35.76
N ALA A 129 -1.67 3.66 35.25
CA ALA A 129 -2.21 5.02 35.40
C ALA A 129 -2.14 5.55 36.84
N ALA A 130 -2.42 4.72 37.85
CA ALA A 130 -2.35 5.12 39.26
C ALA A 130 -0.96 5.54 39.76
N VAL A 131 0.11 5.13 39.07
CA VAL A 131 1.50 5.54 39.32
C VAL A 131 1.87 6.70 38.39
N LEU A 132 1.63 6.52 37.08
CA LEU A 132 2.04 7.47 36.06
C LEU A 132 1.33 8.83 36.22
N ASP A 133 0.02 8.84 36.47
CA ASP A 133 -0.77 10.07 36.61
C ASP A 133 -0.27 10.94 37.77
N LEU A 134 0.22 10.33 38.85
CA LEU A 134 0.75 11.06 40.01
C LEU A 134 2.07 11.77 39.67
N ILE A 135 2.93 11.13 38.87
CA ILE A 135 4.19 11.72 38.43
C ILE A 135 3.90 12.84 37.42
N LEU A 136 3.04 12.57 36.43
CA LEU A 136 2.72 13.50 35.36
C LEU A 136 1.97 14.75 35.86
N ALA A 137 1.18 14.64 36.93
CA ALA A 137 0.52 15.80 37.54
C ALA A 137 1.51 16.85 38.07
N GLU A 138 2.73 16.45 38.45
CA GLU A 138 3.77 17.34 38.97
C GLU A 138 4.62 17.98 37.85
N THR A 139 4.36 17.67 36.58
CA THR A 139 5.16 18.16 35.44
C THR A 139 5.28 19.69 35.43
N ALA A 140 4.20 20.41 35.72
CA ALA A 140 4.18 21.87 35.68
C ALA A 140 5.05 22.52 36.77
N ASP A 141 5.16 21.86 37.94
CA ASP A 141 5.85 22.38 39.11
C ASP A 141 7.31 21.91 39.19
N SER A 142 7.58 20.67 38.76
CA SER A 142 8.88 20.01 38.88
C SER A 142 9.68 19.95 37.58
N GLY A 143 9.03 20.13 36.42
CA GLY A 143 9.67 20.11 35.11
C GLY A 143 9.95 18.70 34.55
N LEU A 144 10.35 18.65 33.27
CA LEU A 144 10.49 17.41 32.51
C LEU A 144 11.65 16.53 32.95
N VAL A 145 12.77 17.13 33.38
CA VAL A 145 13.94 16.39 33.86
C VAL A 145 13.56 15.53 35.06
N TRP A 146 12.88 16.13 36.04
CA TRP A 146 12.40 15.41 37.22
C TRP A 146 11.42 14.28 36.86
N VAL A 147 10.48 14.53 35.95
CA VAL A 147 9.53 13.50 35.48
C VAL A 147 10.27 12.31 34.87
N GLY A 148 11.23 12.58 33.99
CA GLY A 148 12.09 11.56 33.37
C GLY A 148 12.85 10.73 34.40
N GLU A 149 13.48 11.38 35.39
CA GLU A 149 14.18 10.72 36.50
C GLU A 149 13.25 9.84 37.36
N GLN A 150 12.03 10.29 37.65
CA GLN A 150 11.08 9.46 38.43
C GLN A 150 10.66 8.20 37.66
N ILE A 151 10.43 8.34 36.36
CA ILE A 151 10.07 7.21 35.49
C ILE A 151 11.24 6.24 35.37
N GLU A 152 12.45 6.74 35.07
CA GLU A 152 13.67 5.92 35.00
C GLU A 152 13.93 5.19 36.32
N GLY A 153 13.73 5.85 37.47
CA GLY A 153 13.88 5.21 38.78
C GLY A 153 12.94 4.02 39.03
N ILE A 154 11.86 3.89 38.25
CA ILE A 154 10.89 2.78 38.33
C ILE A 154 11.22 1.69 37.32
N VAL A 155 11.41 2.05 36.05
CA VAL A 155 11.53 1.08 34.94
C VAL A 155 12.97 0.82 34.51
N GLY A 156 13.91 1.65 34.93
CA GLY A 156 15.31 1.64 34.52
C GLY A 156 15.50 2.06 33.06
N SER A 157 16.67 1.75 32.53
CA SER A 157 17.03 2.00 31.12
C SER A 157 16.46 0.95 30.17
N VAL A 158 15.14 0.99 29.95
CA VAL A 158 14.41 0.06 29.08
C VAL A 158 13.67 0.79 27.97
N ASP A 159 13.45 0.09 26.85
CA ASP A 159 12.53 0.57 25.82
C ASP A 159 11.09 0.46 26.35
N MET A 160 10.28 1.49 26.12
CA MET A 160 8.92 1.54 26.64
C MET A 160 7.88 1.30 25.53
N PRO A 161 6.84 0.49 25.83
CA PRO A 161 5.73 0.31 24.91
C PRO A 161 4.76 1.50 24.98
N PHE A 162 4.37 2.02 23.84
CA PHE A 162 3.36 3.07 23.68
C PHE A 162 2.27 2.64 22.71
N ARG A 163 1.12 3.29 22.77
CA ARG A 163 0.15 3.30 21.68
C ARG A 163 -0.39 4.69 21.42
N PHE A 164 -0.82 4.93 20.19
CA PHE A 164 -1.50 6.17 19.82
C PHE A 164 -2.45 5.95 18.64
N GLN A 165 -3.31 6.93 18.38
CA GLN A 165 -4.14 6.97 17.17
C GLN A 165 -3.63 8.09 16.24
N PRO A 166 -3.35 7.81 14.97
CA PRO A 166 -3.10 8.86 13.97
C PRO A 166 -4.29 9.81 13.81
N LEU A 167 -4.08 11.02 13.27
CA LEU A 167 -5.16 12.01 13.16
C LEU A 167 -6.20 11.61 12.10
N LYS A 168 -5.83 10.78 11.13
CA LYS A 168 -6.77 10.07 10.25
C LYS A 168 -6.99 8.64 10.72
N SER A 169 -8.27 8.28 10.86
CA SER A 169 -8.70 6.91 11.10
C SER A 169 -8.38 5.98 9.92
N GLY A 170 -8.33 4.67 10.19
CA GLY A 170 -8.16 3.65 9.14
C GLY A 170 -6.70 3.35 8.80
N VAL A 171 -5.76 3.65 9.71
CA VAL A 171 -4.36 3.26 9.57
C VAL A 171 -4.22 1.74 9.40
N LEU A 172 -3.46 1.33 8.39
CA LEU A 172 -3.17 -0.07 8.08
C LEU A 172 -1.68 -0.36 7.96
N ALA A 173 -0.88 0.62 7.54
CA ALA A 173 0.57 0.46 7.47
C ALA A 173 1.29 1.71 7.99
N MET A 174 2.27 1.48 8.85
CA MET A 174 3.19 2.47 9.41
C MET A 174 4.42 1.70 9.91
N PHE A 175 5.63 2.18 9.65
CA PHE A 175 6.85 1.46 10.08
C PHE A 175 7.53 2.11 11.28
N VAL A 176 7.55 3.44 11.31
CA VAL A 176 8.35 4.21 12.26
C VAL A 176 7.68 5.55 12.54
N ALA A 177 7.77 5.96 13.81
CA ALA A 177 7.59 7.35 14.20
C ALA A 177 8.95 7.91 14.61
N ALA A 178 9.20 9.20 14.42
CA ALA A 178 10.43 9.85 14.82
C ALA A 178 10.15 10.93 15.85
N ASN A 179 10.85 10.87 16.97
CA ASN A 179 10.83 11.94 17.94
C ASN A 179 11.67 13.12 17.43
N SER A 180 11.06 14.28 17.26
CA SER A 180 11.71 15.46 16.67
C SER A 180 12.78 16.07 17.57
N TYR A 181 12.70 15.82 18.88
CA TYR A 181 13.62 16.38 19.86
C TYR A 181 14.86 15.50 20.01
N THR A 182 14.65 14.19 20.17
CA THR A 182 15.74 13.22 20.36
C THR A 182 16.29 12.67 19.05
N THR A 183 15.57 12.84 17.94
CA THR A 183 15.80 12.20 16.64
C THR A 183 15.73 10.67 16.67
N ALA A 184 15.28 10.08 17.79
CA ALA A 184 15.16 8.64 17.91
C ALA A 184 13.95 8.11 17.13
N ASN A 185 14.16 6.95 16.51
CA ASN A 185 13.12 6.20 15.84
C ASN A 185 12.36 5.34 16.85
N CYS A 186 11.05 5.50 16.86
CA CYS A 186 10.08 4.68 17.57
C CYS A 186 9.53 3.64 16.58
N TYR A 187 9.91 2.38 16.75
CA TYR A 187 9.55 1.33 15.81
C TYR A 187 8.12 0.83 16.06
N VAL A 188 7.35 0.66 14.99
CA VAL A 188 6.00 0.08 15.06
C VAL A 188 6.11 -1.42 15.31
N ASP A 189 5.44 -1.87 16.38
CA ASP A 189 5.32 -3.28 16.71
C ASP A 189 4.08 -3.90 16.06
N SER A 190 2.94 -3.19 16.07
CA SER A 190 1.68 -3.70 15.51
C SER A 190 0.66 -2.58 15.30
N ILE A 191 -0.39 -2.86 14.54
CA ILE A 191 -1.54 -1.97 14.32
C ILE A 191 -2.82 -2.78 14.58
N ALA A 192 -3.68 -2.29 15.47
CA ALA A 192 -4.94 -2.97 15.79
C ALA A 192 -6.04 -2.00 16.23
N GLY A 193 -7.24 -2.13 15.66
CA GLY A 193 -8.39 -1.30 16.06
C GLY A 193 -8.18 0.21 15.87
N GLY A 194 -7.38 0.60 14.86
CA GLY A 194 -6.99 1.98 14.61
C GLY A 194 -5.91 2.53 15.54
N TRP A 195 -5.36 1.71 16.45
CA TRP A 195 -4.22 2.04 17.29
C TRP A 195 -2.93 1.55 16.65
N VAL A 196 -1.90 2.37 16.74
CA VAL A 196 -0.52 2.01 16.39
C VAL A 196 0.23 1.76 17.71
N TYR A 197 0.88 0.61 17.81
CA TYR A 197 1.68 0.22 18.96
C TYR A 197 3.16 0.38 18.62
N LEU A 198 3.90 1.05 19.50
CA LEU A 198 5.30 1.40 19.32
C LEU A 198 6.15 0.87 20.46
N THR A 199 7.39 0.49 20.14
CA THR A 199 8.46 0.38 21.13
C THR A 199 9.35 1.60 20.97
N VAL A 200 9.40 2.42 22.01
CA VAL A 200 10.17 3.67 22.03
C VAL A 200 11.46 3.42 22.81
N PRO A 201 12.64 3.70 22.23
CA PRO A 201 13.89 3.59 22.97
C PRO A 201 14.02 4.70 24.01
N MET A 202 14.64 4.38 25.15
CA MET A 202 15.07 5.42 26.09
C MET A 202 16.23 6.21 25.47
N VAL A 203 16.13 7.54 25.51
CA VAL A 203 17.20 8.44 25.13
C VAL A 203 17.63 9.26 26.35
N THR A 204 18.93 9.44 26.51
CA THR A 204 19.51 10.37 27.50
C THR A 204 20.04 11.60 26.77
N MET A 205 19.65 12.79 27.23
CA MET A 205 20.11 14.08 26.70
C MET A 205 20.72 14.93 27.81
N ASP A 206 21.79 15.67 27.50
CA ASP A 206 22.36 16.63 28.45
C ASP A 206 21.55 17.93 28.43
N VAL A 207 20.85 18.25 29.53
CA VAL A 207 20.10 19.51 29.68
C VAL A 207 20.72 20.32 30.80
N GLY A 208 21.76 21.09 30.45
CA GLY A 208 22.54 21.85 31.43
C GLY A 208 23.59 20.98 32.13
N GLU A 209 23.44 20.76 33.44
CA GLU A 209 24.31 19.89 34.24
C GLU A 209 23.60 18.59 34.68
N GLU A 210 22.39 18.34 34.17
CA GLU A 210 21.56 17.19 34.51
C GLU A 210 21.29 16.32 33.28
N ASP A 211 21.19 15.00 33.51
CA ASP A 211 20.84 14.02 32.50
C ASP A 211 19.32 13.94 32.37
N TYR A 212 18.81 14.20 31.17
CA TYR A 212 17.39 14.09 30.87
C TYR A 212 17.08 12.74 30.20
N TYR A 213 16.39 11.87 30.94
CA TYR A 213 15.90 10.57 30.45
C TYR A 213 14.52 10.75 29.82
N THR A 214 14.38 10.41 28.54
CA THR A 214 13.15 10.62 27.79
C THR A 214 12.85 9.47 26.81
N TRP A 215 11.57 9.36 26.44
CA TRP A 215 11.04 8.44 25.45
C TRP A 215 10.14 9.20 24.47
N ILE A 216 8.89 9.44 24.88
CA ILE A 216 7.98 10.43 24.32
C ILE A 216 7.51 11.27 25.50
N SER A 217 8.23 12.35 25.78
CA SER A 217 7.91 13.25 26.89
C SER A 217 7.01 14.40 26.46
N VAL A 218 6.46 15.10 27.45
CA VAL A 218 5.60 16.27 27.25
C VAL A 218 6.28 17.32 26.38
N ASP A 219 5.51 17.95 25.52
CA ASP A 219 5.93 18.91 24.49
C ASP A 219 6.83 18.31 23.39
N GLU A 220 7.21 17.04 23.47
CA GLU A 220 7.93 16.39 22.39
C GLU A 220 7.00 16.12 21.21
N GLN A 221 7.48 16.48 20.02
CA GLN A 221 6.77 16.34 18.76
C GLN A 221 7.18 15.04 18.08
N ILE A 222 6.21 14.17 17.81
CA ILE A 222 6.43 12.89 17.12
C ILE A 222 5.90 13.00 15.69
N ASN A 223 6.78 12.79 14.72
CA ASN A 223 6.45 12.80 13.29
C ASN A 223 6.31 11.37 12.80
N TYR A 224 5.34 11.11 11.92
CA TYR A 224 5.14 9.77 11.39
C TYR A 224 4.48 9.81 10.01
N GLU A 225 4.79 8.79 9.21
CA GLU A 225 4.20 8.56 7.90
C GLU A 225 3.45 7.24 7.90
N TYR A 226 2.25 7.24 7.35
CA TYR A 226 1.39 6.08 7.37
C TYR A 226 0.45 6.05 6.18
N ARG A 227 -0.10 4.86 5.95
CA ARG A 227 -1.12 4.60 4.94
C ARG A 227 -2.43 4.20 5.60
N VAL A 228 -3.51 4.72 5.04
CA VAL A 228 -4.86 4.29 5.38
C VAL A 228 -5.53 3.65 4.19
N PHE A 229 -6.55 2.86 4.49
CA PHE A 229 -7.57 2.49 3.53
C PHE A 229 -8.88 3.16 3.89
N ASN A 230 -9.38 4.02 3.00
CA ASN A 230 -10.65 4.71 3.19
C ASN A 230 -11.65 4.19 2.17
N GLN A 231 -12.55 3.30 2.61
CA GLN A 231 -13.65 2.83 1.77
C GLN A 231 -14.75 3.91 1.69
N THR A 232 -14.77 4.68 0.61
CA THR A 232 -15.94 5.47 0.25
C THR A 232 -16.87 4.64 -0.64
N GLY A 233 -18.00 4.19 -0.11
CA GLY A 233 -19.10 3.66 -0.95
C GLY A 233 -18.86 2.30 -1.60
N ALA A 234 -18.28 1.33 -0.89
CA ALA A 234 -18.09 -0.06 -1.32
C ALA A 234 -17.28 -0.17 -2.63
N ALA A 235 -16.00 0.21 -2.60
CA ALA A 235 -15.08 -0.26 -3.64
C ALA A 235 -15.09 -1.79 -3.59
N ASP A 236 -15.78 -2.38 -4.54
CA ASP A 236 -16.01 -3.82 -4.68
C ASP A 236 -16.01 -4.09 -6.20
N GLY A 237 -15.14 -5.00 -6.60
CA GLY A 237 -14.79 -5.19 -7.99
C GLY A 237 -13.51 -6.00 -8.11
N GLN A 238 -13.54 -7.03 -8.93
CA GLN A 238 -12.41 -7.94 -9.07
C GLN A 238 -11.18 -7.20 -9.61
N VAL A 239 -11.38 -6.22 -10.49
CA VAL A 239 -10.28 -5.46 -11.12
C VAL A 239 -9.53 -4.62 -10.09
N PHE A 240 -10.23 -4.07 -9.11
CA PHE A 240 -9.70 -3.28 -8.00
C PHE A 240 -8.81 -4.14 -7.11
N TRP A 241 -9.29 -5.33 -6.74
CA TRP A 241 -8.51 -6.27 -5.93
C TRP A 241 -7.25 -6.74 -6.68
N ASP A 242 -7.39 -7.03 -7.97
CA ASP A 242 -6.27 -7.46 -8.82
C ASP A 242 -5.27 -6.35 -9.09
N ALA A 243 -5.73 -5.10 -9.22
CA ALA A 243 -4.85 -3.95 -9.31
C ALA A 243 -4.11 -3.69 -7.99
N LEU A 244 -4.74 -3.90 -6.83
CA LEU A 244 -4.06 -3.79 -5.53
C LEU A 244 -3.01 -4.88 -5.33
N ALA A 245 -3.30 -6.12 -5.70
CA ALA A 245 -2.31 -7.19 -5.69
C ALA A 245 -1.11 -6.85 -6.59
N GLY A 246 -1.37 -6.34 -7.80
CA GLY A 246 -0.34 -5.85 -8.72
C GLY A 246 0.47 -4.68 -8.15
N CYS A 247 -0.18 -3.72 -7.47
CA CYS A 247 0.48 -2.62 -6.77
C CYS A 247 1.45 -3.13 -5.69
N CYS A 248 1.07 -4.16 -4.92
CA CYS A 248 1.94 -4.76 -3.91
C CYS A 248 3.20 -5.34 -4.55
N MET A 249 3.04 -6.17 -5.58
CA MET A 249 4.15 -6.78 -6.33
C MET A 249 5.03 -5.73 -7.00
N LEU A 250 4.43 -4.66 -7.54
CA LEU A 250 5.17 -3.57 -8.15
C LEU A 250 6.15 -2.92 -7.18
N GLN A 251 5.75 -2.67 -5.93
CA GLN A 251 6.65 -2.04 -4.97
C GLN A 251 7.84 -2.95 -4.65
N ASP A 252 7.65 -4.27 -4.61
CA ASP A 252 8.75 -5.23 -4.43
C ASP A 252 9.69 -5.27 -5.64
N ILE A 253 9.15 -5.29 -6.86
CA ILE A 253 9.93 -5.22 -8.12
C ILE A 253 10.78 -3.94 -8.18
N ARG A 254 10.27 -2.82 -7.66
CA ARG A 254 10.99 -1.55 -7.60
C ARG A 254 12.18 -1.56 -6.62
N GLY A 255 12.23 -2.53 -5.71
CA GLY A 255 13.28 -2.66 -4.70
C GLY A 255 13.43 -1.38 -3.88
N GLU A 256 14.64 -0.82 -3.83
CA GLU A 256 14.94 0.44 -3.12
C GLU A 256 14.17 1.66 -3.65
N ASN A 257 13.63 1.61 -4.87
CA ASN A 257 12.80 2.68 -5.43
C ASN A 257 11.29 2.48 -5.17
N GLY A 258 10.93 1.38 -4.51
CA GLY A 258 9.54 1.08 -4.16
C GLY A 258 9.08 1.95 -3.00
N ASP A 259 7.76 2.11 -2.88
CA ASP A 259 7.13 2.64 -1.68
C ASP A 259 6.70 1.46 -0.79
N PRO A 260 7.48 1.10 0.24
CA PRO A 260 7.18 -0.07 1.06
C PRO A 260 5.87 0.09 1.84
N LEU A 261 5.48 1.32 2.22
CA LEU A 261 4.21 1.55 2.90
C LEU A 261 3.04 1.29 1.96
N LEU A 262 3.13 1.74 0.70
CA LEU A 262 2.15 1.45 -0.33
C LEU A 262 2.04 -0.05 -0.58
N GLY A 263 3.17 -0.75 -0.74
CA GLY A 263 3.18 -2.19 -0.96
C GLY A 263 2.57 -2.97 0.20
N CYS A 264 2.87 -2.59 1.45
CA CYS A 264 2.24 -3.18 2.62
C CYS A 264 0.73 -2.92 2.64
N VAL A 265 0.29 -1.66 2.55
CA VAL A 265 -1.15 -1.38 2.64
C VAL A 265 -1.94 -2.06 1.52
N SER A 266 -1.38 -2.15 0.30
CA SER A 266 -2.00 -2.87 -0.81
C SER A 266 -2.24 -4.35 -0.50
N ALA A 267 -1.32 -5.02 0.21
CA ALA A 267 -1.53 -6.40 0.66
C ALA A 267 -2.56 -6.48 1.79
N TRP A 268 -2.45 -5.63 2.82
CA TRP A 268 -3.35 -5.65 3.99
C TRP A 268 -4.80 -5.38 3.64
N VAL A 269 -5.05 -4.53 2.63
CA VAL A 269 -6.41 -4.24 2.18
C VAL A 269 -7.13 -5.47 1.62
N LEU A 270 -6.39 -6.46 1.11
CA LEU A 270 -6.97 -7.70 0.59
C LEU A 270 -7.46 -8.64 1.69
N ASP A 271 -7.05 -8.44 2.95
CA ASP A 271 -7.60 -9.17 4.09
C ASP A 271 -8.96 -8.69 4.56
N GLU A 272 -9.31 -7.45 4.23
CA GLU A 272 -10.61 -6.89 4.56
C GLU A 272 -11.73 -7.56 3.74
N GLN A 273 -11.37 -8.39 2.75
CA GLN A 273 -12.31 -9.21 2.00
C GLN A 273 -12.93 -10.31 2.88
N VAL A 274 -14.22 -10.56 2.68
CA VAL A 274 -14.95 -11.62 3.40
C VAL A 274 -14.46 -13.02 2.98
N SER A 275 -13.98 -13.15 1.75
CA SER A 275 -13.39 -14.38 1.20
C SER A 275 -11.89 -14.20 0.97
N PRO A 276 -11.11 -15.29 0.99
CA PRO A 276 -9.73 -15.23 0.52
C PRO A 276 -9.67 -14.65 -0.89
N TYR A 277 -8.77 -13.71 -1.08
CA TYR A 277 -8.51 -13.14 -2.40
C TYR A 277 -8.05 -14.22 -3.37
N ILE A 278 -8.57 -14.16 -4.59
CA ILE A 278 -8.20 -15.01 -5.72
C ILE A 278 -8.12 -14.08 -6.94
N PHE A 279 -7.01 -14.15 -7.66
CA PHE A 279 -6.82 -13.37 -8.87
C PHE A 279 -7.84 -13.71 -9.96
N GLY A 280 -8.52 -12.68 -10.48
CA GLY A 280 -9.53 -12.80 -11.53
C GLY A 280 -10.77 -13.62 -11.16
N TYR A 281 -11.09 -13.78 -9.87
CA TYR A 281 -12.22 -14.62 -9.46
C TYR A 281 -13.55 -14.21 -10.13
N GLY A 282 -14.18 -15.16 -10.83
CA GLY A 282 -15.42 -14.94 -11.55
C GLY A 282 -15.29 -14.18 -12.87
N GLU A 283 -14.08 -13.79 -13.25
CA GLU A 283 -13.78 -13.05 -14.48
C GLU A 283 -13.24 -13.98 -15.58
N ILE A 284 -13.19 -13.47 -16.81
CA ILE A 284 -12.67 -14.24 -17.96
C ILE A 284 -11.19 -14.60 -17.85
N TYR A 285 -10.47 -13.93 -16.95
CA TYR A 285 -9.04 -14.08 -16.73
C TYR A 285 -8.72 -14.77 -15.39
N GLU A 286 -9.71 -15.41 -14.76
CA GLU A 286 -9.50 -16.24 -13.58
C GLU A 286 -8.39 -17.27 -13.83
N GLY A 287 -7.39 -17.32 -12.93
CA GLY A 287 -6.29 -18.29 -13.00
C GLY A 287 -5.19 -17.99 -14.04
N HIS A 288 -5.20 -16.82 -14.69
CA HIS A 288 -4.08 -16.37 -15.51
C HIS A 288 -2.86 -15.95 -14.67
N GLU A 289 -3.08 -15.60 -13.40
CA GLU A 289 -2.04 -15.37 -12.40
C GLU A 289 -2.34 -16.17 -11.15
N VAL A 290 -1.31 -16.64 -10.46
CA VAL A 290 -1.45 -17.40 -9.22
C VAL A 290 -0.78 -16.63 -8.09
N VAL A 291 -1.58 -15.79 -7.45
CA VAL A 291 -1.17 -14.99 -6.30
C VAL A 291 -2.18 -15.16 -5.17
N SER A 292 -1.71 -15.62 -4.02
CA SER A 292 -2.53 -15.81 -2.81
C SER A 292 -2.37 -14.63 -1.84
N ASN A 293 -3.32 -14.48 -0.91
CA ASN A 293 -3.18 -13.53 0.21
C ASN A 293 -1.89 -13.79 1.02
N LEU A 294 -1.50 -15.06 1.18
CA LEU A 294 -0.29 -15.42 1.90
C LEU A 294 0.95 -14.92 1.16
N GLN A 295 1.00 -15.08 -0.16
CA GLN A 295 2.10 -14.59 -0.99
C GLN A 295 2.18 -13.06 -0.96
N LEU A 296 1.05 -12.35 -1.05
CA LEU A 296 1.04 -10.88 -0.99
C LEU A 296 1.47 -10.35 0.37
N LYS A 297 1.09 -11.01 1.46
CA LYS A 297 1.64 -10.70 2.78
C LYS A 297 3.12 -11.04 2.89
N GLY A 298 3.56 -12.14 2.26
CA GLY A 298 4.98 -12.47 2.13
C GLY A 298 5.74 -11.35 1.42
N THR A 299 5.19 -10.80 0.34
CA THR A 299 5.74 -9.65 -0.39
C THR A 299 5.78 -8.39 0.47
N ALA A 300 4.70 -8.09 1.20
CA ALA A 300 4.67 -6.98 2.15
C ALA A 300 5.70 -7.15 3.29
N ALA A 301 5.86 -8.37 3.81
CA ALA A 301 6.86 -8.68 4.83
C ALA A 301 8.28 -8.57 4.26
N SER A 302 8.51 -9.01 3.02
CA SER A 302 9.76 -8.85 2.30
C SER A 302 10.12 -7.37 2.12
N LEU A 303 9.18 -6.53 1.71
CA LEU A 303 9.35 -5.08 1.59
C LEU A 303 9.76 -4.42 2.91
N ALA A 304 9.05 -4.75 4.00
CA ALA A 304 9.40 -4.27 5.33
C ALA A 304 10.78 -4.77 5.77
N PHE A 305 11.09 -6.05 5.53
CA PHE A 305 12.37 -6.69 5.87
C PHE A 305 13.54 -6.07 5.11
N ALA A 306 13.41 -5.86 3.79
CA ALA A 306 14.43 -5.25 2.94
C ALA A 306 14.77 -3.82 3.38
N ASN A 307 13.78 -3.10 3.92
CA ASN A 307 13.94 -1.78 4.51
C ASN A 307 14.31 -1.80 6.01
N GLN A 308 14.71 -2.96 6.54
CA GLN A 308 15.16 -3.15 7.93
C GLN A 308 14.08 -2.92 9.01
N TYR A 309 12.80 -2.92 8.63
CA TYR A 309 11.66 -2.85 9.55
C TYR A 309 11.29 -4.25 10.05
N PHE A 310 12.25 -4.93 10.69
CA PHE A 310 12.11 -6.36 11.05
C PHE A 310 10.95 -6.66 12.01
N LYS A 311 10.66 -5.76 12.95
CA LYS A 311 9.51 -5.91 13.86
C LYS A 311 8.18 -5.89 13.10
N PHE A 312 8.03 -4.97 12.16
CA PHE A 312 6.83 -4.89 11.34
C PHE A 312 6.70 -6.08 10.37
N ALA A 313 7.82 -6.52 9.78
CA ALA A 313 7.84 -7.75 8.98
C ALA A 313 7.42 -8.97 9.82
N TRP A 314 7.92 -9.09 11.06
CA TRP A 314 7.50 -10.13 12.00
C TRP A 314 6.02 -10.03 12.39
N PHE A 315 5.49 -8.82 12.57
CA PHE A 315 4.06 -8.60 12.76
C PHE A 315 3.22 -9.14 11.59
N ILE A 316 3.63 -8.90 10.34
CA ILE A 316 2.96 -9.45 9.16
C ILE A 316 3.00 -10.99 9.18
N CYS A 317 4.14 -11.60 9.53
CA CYS A 317 4.22 -13.06 9.63
C CYS A 317 3.32 -13.62 10.74
N THR A 318 3.28 -12.96 11.91
CA THR A 318 2.49 -13.43 13.05
C THR A 318 0.99 -13.22 12.86
N SER A 319 0.54 -12.28 12.02
CA SER A 319 -0.88 -12.18 11.66
C SER A 319 -1.39 -13.41 10.93
N GLU A 320 -0.51 -14.15 10.24
CA GLU A 320 -0.82 -15.45 9.60
C GLU A 320 -0.63 -16.65 10.54
N GLY A 321 -0.33 -16.40 11.83
CA GLY A 321 0.00 -17.45 12.79
C GLY A 321 1.36 -18.11 12.53
N LEU A 322 2.23 -17.48 11.73
CA LEU A 322 3.61 -17.91 11.48
C LEU A 322 4.58 -17.15 12.40
N ALA A 323 5.83 -17.60 12.48
CA ALA A 323 6.89 -16.95 13.27
C ALA A 323 6.57 -16.71 14.77
N LEU A 324 5.59 -17.40 15.35
CA LEU A 324 5.17 -17.24 16.75
C LEU A 324 6.23 -17.69 17.75
N ASP A 325 7.20 -18.49 17.30
CA ASP A 325 8.34 -18.98 18.06
C ASP A 325 9.58 -18.08 17.95
N LEU A 326 9.57 -17.08 17.07
CA LEU A 326 10.67 -16.12 16.96
C LEU A 326 10.59 -15.08 18.08
N VAL A 327 11.72 -14.83 18.73
CA VAL A 327 11.83 -13.84 19.81
C VAL A 327 12.69 -12.66 19.34
N PRO A 328 12.15 -11.44 19.28
CA PRO A 328 12.95 -10.25 19.00
C PRO A 328 14.09 -10.09 20.00
N GLY A 329 15.32 -9.91 19.50
CA GLY A 329 16.53 -9.83 20.31
C GLY A 329 17.38 -11.11 20.30
N ASP A 330 16.83 -12.24 19.87
CA ASP A 330 17.62 -13.46 19.69
C ASP A 330 18.58 -13.31 18.48
N PRO A 331 19.81 -13.88 18.54
CA PRO A 331 20.78 -13.77 17.45
C PRO A 331 20.27 -14.32 16.10
N ASP A 332 19.40 -15.33 16.15
CA ASP A 332 18.87 -16.01 14.97
C ASP A 332 17.53 -15.41 14.48
N PHE A 333 17.02 -14.36 15.14
CA PHE A 333 15.72 -13.75 14.83
C PHE A 333 15.61 -13.33 13.35
N VAL A 334 16.59 -12.60 12.85
CA VAL A 334 16.58 -12.06 11.47
C VAL A 334 16.61 -13.20 10.43
N THR A 335 17.44 -14.22 10.67
CA THR A 335 17.53 -15.39 9.78
C THR A 335 16.28 -16.27 9.83
N GLY A 336 15.68 -16.44 11.01
CA GLY A 336 14.42 -17.15 11.17
C GLY A 336 13.28 -16.43 10.46
N LEU A 337 13.21 -15.10 10.62
CA LEU A 337 12.21 -14.26 9.98
C LEU A 337 12.31 -14.34 8.46
N MET A 338 13.51 -14.23 7.91
CA MET A 338 13.76 -14.40 6.47
C MET A 338 13.25 -15.75 5.95
N SER A 339 13.46 -16.84 6.70
CA SER A 339 12.98 -18.18 6.32
C SER A 339 11.45 -18.28 6.31
N VAL A 340 10.77 -17.59 7.25
CA VAL A 340 9.30 -17.53 7.27
C VAL A 340 8.77 -16.69 6.10
N ILE A 341 9.39 -15.56 5.80
CA ILE A 341 9.02 -14.74 4.63
C ILE A 341 9.18 -15.54 3.33
N GLU A 342 10.30 -16.26 3.18
CA GLU A 342 10.51 -17.15 2.03
C GLU A 342 9.44 -18.25 1.94
N PHE A 343 9.02 -18.81 3.07
CA PHE A 343 7.89 -19.76 3.10
C PHE A 343 6.60 -19.11 2.59
N MET A 344 6.27 -17.90 3.05
CA MET A 344 5.07 -17.17 2.63
C MET A 344 5.08 -16.84 1.13
N LEU A 345 6.24 -16.47 0.57
CA LEU A 345 6.36 -16.16 -0.86
C LEU A 345 6.15 -17.40 -1.77
N ASN A 346 6.44 -18.59 -1.25
CA ASN A 346 6.40 -19.84 -2.01
C ASN A 346 5.13 -20.68 -1.79
N ASN A 347 4.16 -20.23 -0.98
CA ASN A 347 2.92 -20.96 -0.65
C ASN A 347 1.70 -20.05 -0.66
#